data_AF-A0A1E5V769-F1
#
_entry.id   AF-A0A1E5V769-F1
#
_cell.length_a   1.000
_cell.length_b   1.000
_cell.length_c   1.000
_cell.angle_alpha   90.00
_cell.angle_beta   90.00
_cell.angle_gamma   90.00
#
_symmetry.space_group_name_H-M   'P 1'
#
loop_
_entity.id
_entity.type
_entity.pdbx_description
1 polymer ?
#
loop_
_entity_poly.entity_id
_entity_poly.type
_entity_poly.pdbx_seq_one_letter_code
_entity_poly.pdbx_strand_id
1 'polypeptide(L)' 'MAYFFEDIQKERPVRFNFQQLRTFTWNYAHKVGSGGFSVAYKGRFPNGVAVAVKVLNTTLAKALRYLHEECAQRIIHY' A
#
# COMPACT_ATOMS: atom_id res chain seq x y z
N MET A 1 -6.76 25.51 -5.73
CA MET A 1 -6.19 24.20 -6.08
C MET A 1 -4.78 23.96 -5.50
N ALA A 2 -4.30 24.79 -4.55
CA ALA A 2 -3.03 24.55 -3.83
C ALA A 2 -3.22 23.87 -2.46
N TYR A 3 -4.38 24.09 -1.83
CA TYR A 3 -4.69 23.63 -0.46
C TYR A 3 -4.62 22.11 -0.27
N PHE A 4 -4.98 21.32 -1.29
CA PHE A 4 -5.01 19.84 -1.18
C PHE A 4 -3.61 19.23 -1.05
N PHE A 5 -2.59 19.76 -1.75
CA PHE A 5 -1.23 19.24 -1.68
C PHE A 5 -0.51 19.66 -0.41
N GLU A 6 -0.82 20.84 0.13
CA GLU A 6 -0.24 21.33 1.39
C GLU A 6 -0.71 20.50 2.59
N ASP A 7 -1.97 20.05 2.59
CA ASP A 7 -2.51 19.21 3.67
C ASP A 7 -1.91 17.79 3.66
N ILE A 8 -1.67 17.21 2.48
CA ILE A 8 -0.99 15.90 2.34
C ILE A 8 0.44 15.94 2.91
N GLN A 9 1.14 17.07 2.77
CA GLN A 9 2.50 17.24 3.30
C GLN A 9 2.52 17.44 4.83
N LYS A 10 1.42 17.92 5.41
CA LYS A 10 1.29 18.16 6.85
C LYS A 10 0.98 16.90 7.66
N GLU A 11 0.33 15.91 7.07
CA GLU A 11 0.03 14.65 7.74
C GLU A 11 1.26 13.74 7.74
N ARG A 12 1.90 13.58 8.90
CA ARG A 12 2.94 12.55 9.08
C ARG A 12 2.27 11.19 9.19
N PRO A 13 2.47 10.26 8.23
CA PRO A 13 1.85 8.94 8.31
C PRO A 13 2.41 8.19 9.53
N VAL A 14 1.51 7.66 10.34
CA VAL A 14 1.87 6.80 11.47
C VAL A 14 2.46 5.50 10.91
N ARG A 15 3.68 5.16 11.36
CA ARG A 15 4.33 3.91 10.97
C ARG A 15 3.96 2.80 11.93
N PHE A 16 3.56 1.66 11.37
CA PHE A 16 3.32 0.43 12.12
C PHE A 16 4.34 -0.63 11.73
N ASN A 17 4.79 -1.41 12.70
CA ASN A 17 5.64 -2.56 12.44
C ASN A 17 4.80 -3.78 12.02
N PHE A 18 5.48 -4.81 11.53
CA PHE A 18 4.83 -6.02 11.03
C PHE A 18 4.00 -6.76 12.10
N GLN A 19 4.48 -6.82 13.35
CA GLN A 19 3.77 -7.48 14.45
C GLN A 19 2.46 -6.75 14.77
N GLN A 20 2.48 -5.42 14.81
CA GLN A 20 1.28 -4.60 15.01
C GLN A 20 0.24 -4.86 13.91
N LEU A 21 0.65 -4.83 12.63
CA LEU A 21 -0.26 -5.10 11.52
C LEU A 21 -0.84 -6.52 11.58
N ARG A 22 -0.02 -7.51 11.99
CA ARG A 22 -0.47 -8.89 12.19
C ARG A 22 -1.52 -8.96 13.31
N THR A 23 -1.31 -8.29 14.43
CA THR A 23 -2.28 -8.23 15.54
C THR A 23 -3.57 -7.55 15.11
N PHE A 24 -3.50 -6.40 14.45
CA PHE A 24 -4.68 -5.65 14.02
C PHE A 24 -5.55 -6.41 13.02
N THR A 25 -4.97 -7.33 12.26
CA THR A 25 -5.65 -8.08 11.20
C THR A 25 -5.95 -9.54 11.58
N TRP A 26 -5.73 -9.94 12.83
CA TRP A 26 -5.80 -11.34 13.26
C TRP A 26 -5.01 -12.27 12.35
N ASN A 27 -3.73 -11.95 12.13
CA ASN A 27 -2.86 -12.67 11.22
C ASN A 27 -3.38 -12.70 9.77
N TYR A 28 -3.91 -11.56 9.30
CA TYR A 28 -4.46 -11.41 7.95
C TYR A 28 -5.61 -12.39 7.63
N ALA A 29 -6.40 -12.79 8.63
CA ALA A 29 -7.41 -13.85 8.48
C ALA A 29 -8.59 -13.49 7.57
N HIS A 30 -8.93 -12.20 7.44
CA HIS A 30 -10.15 -11.77 6.77
C HIS A 30 -9.84 -10.87 5.57
N LYS A 31 -9.72 -11.46 4.39
CA LYS A 31 -9.60 -10.71 3.12
C LYS A 31 -10.91 -9.97 2.83
N VAL A 32 -10.82 -8.68 2.52
CA VAL A 32 -11.96 -7.84 2.12
C VAL A 32 -11.90 -7.37 0.67
N GLY A 33 -10.75 -7.54 0.02
CA GLY A 33 -10.62 -7.21 -1.40
C GLY A 33 -9.27 -7.60 -1.96
N SER A 34 -9.20 -7.64 -3.29
CA SER A 34 -7.94 -7.74 -4.04
C SER A 34 -8.06 -6.93 -5.32
N GLY A 35 -6.94 -6.38 -5.76
CA GLY A 35 -6.84 -5.68 -7.03
C GLY A 35 -5.37 -5.55 -7.42
N GLY A 36 -5.09 -5.34 -8.71
CA GLY A 36 -3.74 -5.16 -9.29
C GLY A 36 -2.62 -5.92 -8.56
N PHE A 37 -1.96 -5.23 -7.63
CA PHE A 37 -0.76 -5.69 -6.92
C PHE A 37 -0.98 -5.77 -5.41
N SER A 38 -2.22 -5.88 -4.92
CA SER A 38 -2.51 -5.78 -3.49
C SER A 38 -3.68 -6.65 -3.03
N VAL A 39 -3.61 -7.04 -1.76
CA VAL A 39 -4.71 -7.68 -1.04
C VAL A 39 -5.05 -6.81 0.17
N ALA A 40 -6.33 -6.51 0.34
CA ALA A 40 -6.83 -5.77 1.49
C ALA A 40 -7.41 -6.75 2.52
N TYR A 41 -7.04 -6.56 3.79
CA TYR A 41 -7.52 -7.34 4.93
C TYR A 41 -8.28 -6.45 5.91
N LYS A 42 -9.33 -6.99 6.51
CA LYS A 42 -10.02 -6.36 7.63
C LYS A 42 -9.11 -6.35 8.84
N GLY A 43 -9.15 -5.24 9.57
CA GLY A 43 -8.52 -5.15 10.88
C GLY A 43 -9.26 -4.23 11.84
N ARG A 44 -8.74 -4.14 13.05
CA ARG A 44 -9.22 -3.24 14.09
C ARG A 44 -8.05 -2.73 14.92
N PHE A 45 -8.03 -1.42 15.18
CA PHE A 45 -7.09 -0.83 16.13
C PHE A 45 -7.47 -1.17 17.58
N PRO A 46 -6.54 -1.02 18.55
CA PRO A 46 -6.83 -1.28 19.96
C PRO A 46 -7.98 -0.43 20.54
N ASN A 47 -8.19 0.78 20.00
CA ASN A 47 -9.30 1.66 20.36
C ASN A 47 -10.66 1.23 19.74
N GLY A 48 -10.71 0.09 19.06
CA GLY A 48 -11.94 -0.45 18.46
C GLY A 48 -12.23 0.08 17.05
N VAL A 49 -11.48 1.03 16.52
CA VAL A 49 -11.71 1.59 15.18
C VAL A 49 -11.42 0.52 14.12
N ALA A 50 -12.37 0.30 13.22
CA ALA A 50 -12.22 -0.64 12.11
C ALA A 50 -11.30 -0.05 11.03
N VAL A 51 -10.45 -0.89 10.45
CA VAL A 51 -9.48 -0.50 9.41
C VAL A 51 -9.40 -1.54 8.30
N ALA A 52 -8.89 -1.12 7.14
CA ALA A 52 -8.47 -2.01 6.08
C ALA A 52 -6.94 -1.90 5.88
N VAL A 53 -6.24 -3.03 5.95
CA VAL A 53 -4.79 -3.11 5.74
C VAL A 53 -4.53 -3.61 4.33
N LYS A 54 -4.03 -2.74 3.44
CA LYS A 54 -3.58 -3.13 2.10
C LYS A 54 -2.14 -3.64 2.17
N VAL A 55 -1.96 -4.90 1.81
CA VAL A 55 -0.64 -5.53 1.65
C VAL A 55 -0.29 -5.53 0.16
N LEU A 56 0.84 -4.92 -0.18
CA LEU A 56 1.35 -4.88 -1.55
C LEU A 56 2.16 -6.13 -1.83
N ASN A 57 1.90 -6.78 -2.97
CA ASN A 57 2.73 -7.84 -3.51
C ASN A 57 3.96 -7.21 -4.17
N THR A 58 5.07 -7.19 -3.42
CA THR A 58 6.31 -6.54 -3.85
C THR A 58 6.99 -7.23 -5.02
N THR A 59 6.76 -8.52 -5.26
CA THR A 59 7.34 -9.23 -6.41
C THR A 59 6.75 -8.73 -7.72
N LEU A 60 5.43 -8.56 -7.77
CA LEU A 60 4.73 -8.12 -8.98
C LEU A 60 4.91 -6.60 -9.20
N ALA A 61 4.96 -5.80 -8.12
CA ALA A 61 5.28 -4.38 -8.19
C ALA A 61 6.73 -4.11 -8.62
N LYS A 62 7.69 -4.93 -8.17
CA LYS A 62 9.08 -4.90 -8.66
C LYS A 62 9.14 -5.28 -10.13
N ALA A 63 8.49 -6.38 -10.54
CA ALA A 63 8.47 -6.82 -11.93
C ALA A 63 7.92 -5.73 -12.87
N LEU A 64 6.86 -5.01 -12.48
CA LEU A 64 6.37 -3.88 -13.26
C LEU A 64 7.31 -2.66 -13.25
N ARG A 65 8.01 -2.37 -12.14
CA ARG A 65 9.05 -1.33 -12.14
C ARG A 65 10.20 -1.68 -13.07
N TYR A 66 10.65 -2.94 -13.07
CA TYR A 66 11.65 -3.42 -14.03
C TYR A 66 11.16 -3.25 -15.47
N LEU A 67 9.91 -3.64 -15.78
CA LEU A 67 9.34 -3.41 -17.11
C LEU A 67 9.22 -1.93 -17.46
N HIS A 68 8.91 -1.06 -16.50
CA HIS A 68 8.84 0.38 -16.72
C HIS A 68 10.23 1.00 -16.94
N GLU A 69 11.24 0.62 -16.16
CA GLU A 69 12.63 1.08 -16.32
C GLU A 69 13.25 0.55 -17.63
N GLU A 70 13.00 -0.71 -18.01
CA GLU A 70 13.44 -1.26 -19.30
C GLU A 70 12.73 -0.59 -20.49
N CYS A 71 11.43 -0.28 -20.37
CA CYS A 71 10.72 0.49 -21.40
C CYS A 71 11.22 1.94 -21.48
N ALA A 72 11.54 2.59 -20.36
CA ALA A 72 12.10 3.94 -20.35
C ALA A 72 13.51 4.01 -20.96
N GLN A 73 14.31 2.95 -20.85
CA GLN A 73 15.61 2.84 -21.53
C GLN A 73 15.51 2.45 -23.02
N ARG A 74 14.33 1.97 -23.48
CA ARG A 74 14.11 1.53 -24.88
C ARG A 74 13.22 2.46 -25.70
N ILE A 75 12.62 3.49 -25.11
CA ILE A 75 12.04 4.61 -25.85
C ILE A 75 13.15 5.63 -26.13
N ILE A 76 14.00 5.26 -27.10
CA ILE A 76 14.79 6.22 -27.87
C ILE A 76 13.85 6.78 -28.92
N HIS A 77 13.75 8.11 -28.94
CA HIS A 77 13.10 8.93 -29.95
C HIS A 77 13.22 8.34 -31.38
N TYR A 78 12.11 8.33 -32.10
CA TYR A 78 12.08 8.63 -33.54
C TYR A 78 11.27 9.90 -33.72
#